data_AF-A0A1F2WIB6-F1
#
_entry.id   AF-A0A1F2WIB6-F1
#
_cell.length_a   1.000
_cell.length_b   1.000
_cell.length_c   1.000
_cell.angle_alpha   90.00
_cell.angle_beta   90.00
_cell.angle_gamma   90.00
#
_symmetry.space_group_name_H-M   'P 1'
#
loop_
_entity.id
_entity.type
_entity.pdbx_description
1 polymer ?
#
loop_
_entity_poly.entity_id
_entity_poly.type
_entity_poly.pdbx_seq_one_letter_code
_entity_poly.pdbx_strand_id
1 'polypeptide(L)'
;MSERKRQRGAAGVLPNDKIGAAPKRIKKSVIERFLKLNDLSSTVSDILDDMGIVGCVGASTLRPTIPAARIVGTAITVRNVPQRKNTHVVAMDKRNFMAEIEGINQAEPGDVLVIEGLRHISNMGGIMATVSKRQGLAGAVVDGGVRDIGHSRSLNLPIWSKDVSPVTGKWRVVTEEINGKVTIHGISVQPGDLVIADETGVCFVPQNLIEDVLKKSEAIHNLEGGWVENLDKGLSIPDIVKKIYTKK
;
A
#
# COMPACT_ATOMS: atom_id res chain seq x y z
N MET A 1 30.33 23.94 -5.98
CA MET A 1 28.89 24.04 -5.63
C MET A 1 28.63 23.03 -4.53
N SER A 2 28.40 23.49 -3.31
CA SER A 2 28.53 22.68 -2.08
C SER A 2 27.38 21.69 -1.89
N GLU A 3 27.74 20.45 -1.54
CA GLU A 3 26.85 19.47 -0.92
C GLU A 3 25.95 20.16 0.12
N ARG A 4 24.63 20.06 -0.08
CA ARG A 4 23.64 20.61 0.85
C ARG A 4 23.95 20.05 2.24
N LYS A 5 24.35 20.92 3.18
CA LYS A 5 24.43 20.62 4.62
C LYS A 5 23.15 19.87 5.01
N ARG A 6 23.25 18.57 5.34
CA ARG A 6 22.14 17.76 5.85
C ARG A 6 21.53 18.51 7.04
N GLN A 7 20.38 19.15 6.83
CA GLN A 7 19.82 20.14 7.75
C GLN A 7 19.39 19.48 9.07
N ARG A 8 19.66 20.18 10.18
CA ARG A 8 19.02 19.91 11.48
C ARG A 8 17.54 20.28 11.33
N GLY A 9 16.61 19.35 11.61
CA GLY A 9 15.19 19.60 11.35
C GLY A 9 14.26 18.48 11.80
N ALA A 10 12.95 18.71 11.65
CA ALA A 10 11.91 17.75 11.99
C ALA A 10 11.84 16.58 11.00
N ALA A 11 12.14 16.82 9.72
CA ALA A 11 12.19 15.83 8.64
C ALA A 11 13.64 15.65 8.14
N GLY A 12 13.98 14.42 7.75
CA GLY A 12 15.20 14.13 7.01
C GLY A 12 15.07 14.53 5.54
N VAL A 13 16.22 14.60 4.86
CA VAL A 13 16.33 14.92 3.43
C VAL A 13 17.10 13.79 2.77
N LEU A 14 16.60 13.31 1.64
CA LEU A 14 17.23 12.27 0.86
C LEU A 14 18.05 12.88 -0.29
N PRO A 15 19.27 12.37 -0.58
CA PRO A 15 20.01 12.77 -1.77
C PRO A 15 19.22 12.47 -3.06
N ASN A 16 19.32 13.35 -4.07
CA ASN A 16 18.56 13.22 -5.33
C ASN A 16 18.85 11.91 -6.08
N ASP A 17 20.07 11.36 -5.97
CA ASP A 17 20.46 10.07 -6.57
C ASP A 17 19.78 8.86 -5.93
N LYS A 18 19.13 9.06 -4.77
CA LYS A 18 18.34 8.04 -4.06
C LYS A 18 16.83 8.23 -4.26
N ILE A 19 16.44 9.21 -5.07
CA ILE A 19 15.05 9.44 -5.48
C ILE A 19 14.91 8.99 -6.93
N GLY A 20 14.26 7.85 -7.14
CA GLY A 20 13.91 7.36 -8.47
C GLY A 20 12.90 8.25 -9.18
N ALA A 21 12.71 8.02 -10.47
CA ALA A 21 11.74 8.75 -11.27
C ALA A 21 10.31 8.58 -10.71
N ALA A 22 9.50 9.62 -10.83
CA ALA A 22 8.08 9.53 -10.47
C ALA A 22 7.41 8.42 -11.31
N PRO A 23 6.61 7.52 -10.70
CA PRO A 23 6.04 6.41 -11.43
C PRO A 23 5.00 6.86 -12.46
N LYS A 24 4.81 6.05 -13.49
CA LYS A 24 3.65 6.21 -14.39
C LYS A 24 2.37 5.96 -13.59
N ARG A 25 1.47 6.95 -13.55
CA ARG A 25 0.22 6.85 -12.81
C ARG A 25 -0.85 6.06 -13.55
N ILE A 26 -1.60 5.30 -12.77
CA ILE A 26 -2.73 4.51 -13.25
C ILE A 26 -3.90 5.46 -13.48
N LYS A 27 -4.60 5.29 -14.60
CA LYS A 27 -5.73 6.17 -14.95
C LYS A 27 -6.82 6.05 -13.88
N LYS A 28 -7.38 7.19 -13.48
CA LYS A 28 -8.50 7.24 -12.52
C LYS A 28 -9.66 6.33 -12.91
N SER A 29 -9.98 6.23 -14.20
CA SER A 29 -11.04 5.34 -14.71
C SER A 29 -10.78 3.85 -14.46
N VAL A 30 -9.52 3.42 -14.43
CA VAL A 30 -9.12 2.04 -14.11
C VAL A 30 -9.29 1.79 -12.61
N ILE A 31 -8.83 2.73 -11.77
CA ILE A 31 -8.99 2.69 -10.31
C ILE A 31 -10.48 2.62 -9.94
N GLU A 32 -11.32 3.46 -10.54
CA GLU A 32 -12.76 3.49 -10.29
C GLU A 32 -13.46 2.19 -10.69
N ARG A 33 -12.97 1.47 -11.71
CA ARG A 33 -13.50 0.15 -12.10
C ARG A 33 -13.16 -0.93 -11.09
N PHE A 34 -11.91 -0.99 -10.63
CA PHE A 34 -11.53 -1.90 -9.53
C PHE A 34 -12.34 -1.64 -8.26
N LEU A 35 -12.57 -0.37 -7.90
CA LEU A 35 -13.36 -0.01 -6.71
C LEU A 35 -14.83 -0.47 -6.77
N LYS A 36 -15.37 -0.81 -7.95
CA LYS A 36 -16.74 -1.32 -8.11
C LYS A 36 -16.88 -2.83 -7.92
N LEU A 37 -15.77 -3.57 -7.95
CA LEU A 37 -15.79 -5.02 -7.79
C LEU A 37 -16.25 -5.39 -6.37
N ASN A 38 -16.88 -6.55 -6.21
CA ASN A 38 -17.09 -7.15 -4.89
C ASN A 38 -15.82 -7.90 -4.48
N ASP A 39 -15.63 -8.16 -3.17
CA ASP A 39 -14.55 -9.00 -2.64
C ASP A 39 -13.17 -8.71 -3.25
N LEU A 40 -12.84 -7.41 -3.30
CA LEU A 40 -11.82 -6.84 -4.17
C LEU A 40 -10.48 -7.56 -4.14
N SER A 41 -9.85 -7.68 -2.98
CA SER A 41 -8.53 -8.29 -2.89
C SER A 41 -8.59 -9.80 -3.10
N SER A 42 -9.68 -10.46 -2.69
CA SER A 42 -9.88 -11.90 -2.89
C SER A 42 -9.98 -12.26 -4.37
N THR A 43 -10.87 -11.59 -5.13
CA THR A 43 -11.00 -11.83 -6.58
C THR A 43 -9.69 -11.55 -7.31
N VAL A 44 -8.97 -10.50 -6.92
CA VAL A 44 -7.68 -10.16 -7.53
C VAL A 44 -6.62 -11.20 -7.17
N SER A 45 -6.65 -11.75 -5.95
CA SER A 45 -5.76 -12.82 -5.53
C SER A 45 -5.91 -14.07 -6.40
N ASP A 46 -7.14 -14.52 -6.63
CA ASP A 46 -7.40 -15.71 -7.46
C ASP A 46 -6.87 -15.52 -8.88
N ILE A 47 -7.03 -14.31 -9.43
CA ILE A 47 -6.53 -13.99 -10.78
C ILE A 47 -5.00 -13.94 -10.82
N LEU A 48 -4.35 -13.42 -9.77
CA LEU A 48 -2.90 -13.40 -9.69
C LEU A 48 -2.35 -14.84 -9.60
N ASP A 49 -3.01 -15.73 -8.87
CA ASP A 49 -2.65 -17.15 -8.81
C ASP A 49 -2.79 -17.83 -10.17
N ASP A 50 -3.89 -17.59 -10.90
CA ASP A 50 -4.09 -18.04 -12.29
C ASP A 50 -2.98 -17.57 -13.24
N MET A 51 -2.37 -16.42 -12.94
CA MET A 51 -1.27 -15.83 -13.71
C MET A 51 0.12 -16.24 -13.20
N GLY A 52 0.19 -17.05 -12.13
CA GLY A 52 1.44 -17.50 -11.51
C GLY A 52 2.17 -16.40 -10.74
N ILE A 53 1.45 -15.41 -10.21
CA ILE A 53 2.01 -14.22 -9.56
C ILE A 53 1.70 -14.25 -8.07
N VAL A 54 2.75 -14.33 -7.26
CA VAL A 54 2.63 -14.17 -5.81
C VAL A 54 2.62 -12.67 -5.47
N GLY A 55 1.42 -12.08 -5.41
CA GLY A 55 1.23 -10.63 -5.23
C GLY A 55 0.44 -10.22 -3.97
N CYS A 56 0.00 -11.18 -3.14
CA CYS A 56 -0.96 -10.91 -2.07
C CYS A 56 -0.37 -11.10 -0.66
N VAL A 57 -0.76 -10.23 0.27
CA VAL A 57 -0.45 -10.33 1.71
C VAL A 57 -1.73 -10.23 2.51
N GLY A 58 -2.03 -11.26 3.30
CA GLY A 58 -3.24 -11.29 4.12
C GLY A 58 -3.24 -10.25 5.26
N ALA A 59 -4.42 -9.82 5.67
CA ALA A 59 -4.63 -8.86 6.75
C ALA A 59 -4.17 -9.38 8.12
N SER A 60 -4.00 -10.70 8.29
CA SER A 60 -3.36 -11.29 9.48
C SER A 60 -1.91 -10.81 9.66
N THR A 61 -1.22 -10.55 8.53
CA THR A 61 0.15 -10.02 8.46
C THR A 61 0.17 -8.51 8.35
N LEU A 62 -0.59 -7.91 7.44
CA LEU A 62 -0.68 -6.45 7.26
C LEU A 62 -2.07 -5.96 7.69
N ARG A 63 -2.21 -5.64 8.97
CA ARG A 63 -3.51 -5.33 9.58
C ARG A 63 -3.97 -3.92 9.20
N PRO A 64 -5.21 -3.73 8.71
CA PRO A 64 -5.77 -2.42 8.49
C PRO A 64 -6.01 -1.71 9.83
N THR A 65 -5.70 -0.41 9.86
CA THR A 65 -5.97 0.45 11.01
C THR A 65 -7.43 0.90 11.08
N ILE A 66 -8.13 0.92 9.94
CA ILE A 66 -9.56 1.25 9.82
C ILE A 66 -10.29 0.01 9.28
N PRO A 67 -11.18 -0.61 10.07
CA PRO A 67 -12.00 -1.73 9.59
C PRO A 67 -12.83 -1.34 8.36
N ALA A 68 -13.04 -2.30 7.44
CA ALA A 68 -13.78 -2.11 6.19
C ALA A 68 -13.26 -1.01 5.25
N ALA A 69 -12.09 -0.41 5.53
CA ALA A 69 -11.47 0.52 4.61
C ALA A 69 -11.03 -0.21 3.35
N ARG A 70 -11.20 0.45 2.20
CA ARG A 70 -10.87 -0.09 0.88
C ARG A 70 -10.18 0.98 0.04
N ILE A 71 -9.07 0.62 -0.58
CA ILE A 71 -8.30 1.51 -1.44
C ILE A 71 -7.83 0.79 -2.71
N VAL A 72 -7.70 1.57 -3.77
CA VAL A 72 -7.03 1.18 -5.01
C VAL A 72 -6.22 2.39 -5.48
N GLY A 73 -4.95 2.21 -5.82
CA GLY A 73 -4.11 3.32 -6.26
C GLY A 73 -2.74 2.93 -6.77
N THR A 74 -1.98 3.92 -7.21
CA THR A 74 -0.61 3.71 -7.72
C THR A 74 0.39 3.68 -6.57
N ALA A 75 1.31 2.71 -6.56
CA ALA A 75 2.36 2.60 -5.55
C ALA A 75 3.38 3.75 -5.66
N ILE A 76 3.60 4.46 -4.55
CA ILE A 76 4.76 5.30 -4.31
C ILE A 76 5.60 4.62 -3.24
N THR A 77 6.79 4.19 -3.62
CA THR A 77 7.59 3.28 -2.79
C THR A 77 8.64 4.02 -1.98
N VAL A 78 8.87 3.54 -0.76
CA VAL A 78 9.91 4.05 0.15
C VAL A 78 10.59 2.88 0.84
N ARG A 79 11.92 2.84 0.79
CA ARG A 79 12.74 1.83 1.45
C ARG A 79 13.41 2.41 2.68
N ASN A 80 13.10 1.85 3.83
CA ASN A 80 13.66 2.24 5.12
C ASN A 80 14.57 1.13 5.67
N VAL A 81 15.72 1.52 6.20
CA VAL A 81 16.71 0.60 6.78
C VAL A 81 17.07 1.01 8.22
N PRO A 82 17.61 0.09 9.03
CA PRO A 82 18.03 0.42 10.39
C PRO A 82 19.17 1.45 10.41
N GLN A 83 19.07 2.41 11.31
CA GLN A 83 20.17 3.30 11.65
C GLN A 83 21.27 2.52 12.37
N ARG A 84 22.50 2.61 11.87
CA ARG A 84 23.67 1.93 12.46
C ARG A 84 24.27 2.68 13.66
N LYS A 85 24.05 3.98 13.77
CA LYS A 85 24.52 4.79 14.90
C LYS A 85 23.65 4.58 16.14
N ASN A 86 24.27 4.70 17.31
CA ASN A 86 23.56 4.65 18.58
C ASN A 86 22.43 5.70 18.62
N THR A 87 21.23 5.27 19.01
CA THR A 87 20.03 6.11 19.00
C THR A 87 20.18 7.37 19.88
N HIS A 88 20.86 7.27 21.03
CA HIS A 88 21.10 8.42 21.91
C HIS A 88 21.93 9.49 21.20
N VAL A 89 23.00 9.09 20.51
CA VAL A 89 23.88 10.00 19.76
C VAL A 89 23.09 10.72 18.66
N VAL A 90 22.32 9.97 17.86
CA VAL A 90 21.51 10.54 16.76
C VAL A 90 20.46 11.52 17.28
N ALA A 91 19.83 11.20 18.42
CA ALA A 91 18.84 12.05 19.06
C ALA A 91 19.45 13.35 19.63
N MET A 92 20.61 13.27 20.30
CA MET A 92 21.34 14.43 20.81
C MET A 92 21.79 15.36 19.67
N ASP A 93 22.22 14.79 18.55
CA ASP A 93 22.60 15.55 17.37
C ASP A 93 21.41 16.20 16.63
N LYS A 94 20.17 15.82 17.00
CA LYS A 94 18.92 16.20 16.32
C LYS A 94 18.97 15.93 14.81
N ARG A 95 19.58 14.81 14.41
CA ARG A 95 19.71 14.40 13.01
C ARG A 95 18.68 13.34 12.65
N ASN A 96 17.60 13.76 12.00
CA ASN A 96 16.60 12.85 11.46
C ASN A 96 17.01 12.39 10.05
N PHE A 97 16.96 11.08 9.79
CA PHE A 97 17.26 10.48 8.49
C PHE A 97 16.05 9.82 7.83
N MET A 98 14.87 9.92 8.44
CA MET A 98 13.58 9.57 7.86
C MET A 98 13.15 10.67 6.88
N ALA A 99 13.01 10.33 5.61
CA ALA A 99 12.72 11.24 4.50
C ALA A 99 11.43 10.87 3.74
N GLU A 100 10.53 10.08 4.35
CA GLU A 100 9.30 9.60 3.71
C GLU A 100 8.36 10.74 3.30
N ILE A 101 8.45 11.90 3.97
CA ILE A 101 7.74 13.12 3.57
C ILE A 101 8.15 13.57 2.16
N GLU A 102 9.40 13.35 1.73
CA GLU A 102 9.82 13.61 0.35
C GLU A 102 9.18 12.65 -0.65
N GLY A 103 8.91 11.40 -0.24
CA GLY A 103 8.13 10.45 -1.03
C GLY A 103 6.67 10.88 -1.13
N ILE A 104 6.08 11.30 0.00
CA ILE A 104 4.70 11.84 0.02
C ILE A 104 4.60 13.09 -0.86
N ASN A 105 5.57 13.99 -0.84
CA ASN A 105 5.55 15.21 -1.67
C ASN A 105 5.63 14.91 -3.18
N GLN A 106 6.04 13.70 -3.59
CA GLN A 106 6.06 13.25 -4.98
C GLN A 106 4.78 12.50 -5.39
N ALA A 107 3.88 12.25 -4.44
CA ALA A 107 2.62 11.57 -4.68
C ALA A 107 1.59 12.51 -5.31
N GLU A 108 0.69 11.93 -6.10
CA GLU A 108 -0.50 12.58 -6.62
C GLU A 108 -1.75 12.07 -5.87
N PRO A 109 -2.87 12.81 -5.90
CA PRO A 109 -4.11 12.35 -5.28
C PRO A 109 -4.53 10.97 -5.79
N GLY A 110 -4.82 10.05 -4.85
CA GLY A 110 -5.16 8.66 -5.13
C GLY A 110 -3.99 7.68 -5.08
N ASP A 111 -2.75 8.15 -4.99
CA ASP A 111 -1.60 7.26 -4.79
C ASP A 111 -1.63 6.57 -3.41
N VAL A 112 -0.91 5.45 -3.31
CA VAL A 112 -0.74 4.68 -2.09
C VAL A 112 0.74 4.66 -1.71
N LEU A 113 1.05 5.11 -0.49
CA LEU A 113 2.41 5.04 0.04
C LEU A 113 2.74 3.60 0.44
N VAL A 114 3.79 3.01 -0.12
CA VAL A 114 4.22 1.64 0.15
C VAL A 114 5.62 1.68 0.78
N ILE A 115 5.73 1.28 2.04
CA ILE A 115 6.98 1.37 2.80
C ILE A 115 7.50 -0.04 3.11
N GLU A 116 8.68 -0.37 2.59
CA GLU A 116 9.51 -1.43 3.19
C GLU A 116 10.14 -0.85 4.44
N GLY A 117 9.66 -1.30 5.60
CA GLY A 117 9.97 -0.70 6.89
C GLY A 117 10.59 -1.67 7.88
N LEU A 118 10.70 -1.20 9.12
CA LEU A 118 11.20 -1.99 10.24
C LEU A 118 10.08 -2.37 11.20
N ARG A 119 10.08 -3.61 11.66
CA ARG A 119 9.16 -4.08 12.71
C ARG A 119 9.49 -3.48 14.08
N HIS A 120 8.49 -3.40 14.93
CA HIS A 120 8.57 -2.90 16.31
C HIS A 120 9.00 -1.42 16.45
N ILE A 121 9.23 -0.72 15.34
CA ILE A 121 9.67 0.68 15.27
C ILE A 121 8.75 1.39 14.27
N SER A 122 8.28 2.60 14.60
CA SER A 122 7.36 3.34 13.74
C SER A 122 8.06 3.87 12.48
N ASN A 123 7.58 3.48 11.30
CA ASN A 123 7.97 4.04 10.00
C ASN A 123 7.01 5.16 9.56
N MET A 124 5.86 5.27 10.22
CA MET A 124 4.86 6.31 10.00
C MET A 124 4.18 6.68 11.32
N GLY A 125 3.86 7.97 11.49
CA GLY A 125 3.13 8.50 12.65
C GLY A 125 2.21 9.66 12.25
N GLY A 126 1.67 10.39 13.24
CA GLY A 126 0.57 11.34 13.04
C GLY A 126 0.90 12.50 12.08
N ILE A 127 2.13 13.03 12.14
CA ILE A 127 2.57 14.08 11.21
C ILE A 127 2.57 13.57 9.77
N MET A 128 3.14 12.38 9.53
CA MET A 128 3.15 11.79 8.20
C MET A 128 1.74 11.49 7.71
N ALA A 129 0.86 10.94 8.56
CA ALA A 129 -0.55 10.74 8.22
C ALA A 129 -1.25 12.05 7.82
N THR A 130 -0.95 13.15 8.52
CA THR A 130 -1.49 14.48 8.20
C THR A 130 -1.02 14.95 6.82
N VAL A 131 0.27 14.82 6.53
CA VAL A 131 0.84 15.22 5.23
C VAL A 131 0.29 14.34 4.11
N SER A 132 0.21 13.01 4.31
CA SER A 132 -0.39 12.07 3.36
C SER A 132 -1.84 12.42 3.05
N LYS A 133 -2.64 12.71 4.08
CA LYS A 133 -4.05 13.10 3.88
C LYS A 133 -4.16 14.41 3.12
N ARG A 134 -3.34 15.41 3.46
CA ARG A 134 -3.31 16.71 2.77
C ARG A 134 -2.92 16.57 1.30
N GLN A 135 -1.98 15.67 0.98
CA GLN A 135 -1.56 15.39 -0.39
C GLN A 135 -2.61 14.60 -1.18
N GLY A 136 -3.60 14.01 -0.50
CA GLY A 136 -4.68 13.26 -1.14
C GLY A 136 -4.36 11.79 -1.39
N LEU A 137 -3.39 11.19 -0.67
CA LEU A 137 -3.14 9.76 -0.76
C LEU A 137 -4.39 8.97 -0.37
N ALA A 138 -4.63 7.86 -1.06
CA ALA A 138 -5.71 6.93 -0.74
C ALA A 138 -5.46 6.22 0.60
N GLY A 139 -4.20 5.92 0.92
CA GLY A 139 -3.80 5.26 2.16
C GLY A 139 -2.30 4.93 2.17
N ALA A 140 -1.91 4.03 3.06
CA ALA A 140 -0.53 3.52 3.12
C ALA A 140 -0.47 2.02 3.43
N VAL A 141 0.54 1.35 2.89
CA VAL A 141 0.93 -0.02 3.23
C VAL A 141 2.34 0.03 3.80
N VAL A 142 2.53 -0.49 5.01
CA VAL A 142 3.79 -0.40 5.74
C VAL A 142 4.20 -1.79 6.18
N ASP A 143 5.22 -2.35 5.55
CA ASP A 143 5.89 -3.55 6.05
C ASP A 143 6.75 -3.21 7.27
N GLY A 144 6.11 -2.93 8.40
CA GLY A 144 6.78 -2.54 9.63
C GLY A 144 5.81 -1.95 10.64
N GLY A 145 6.38 -1.31 11.66
CA GLY A 145 5.62 -0.66 12.71
C GLY A 145 5.06 0.69 12.27
N VAL A 146 3.89 1.04 12.81
CA VAL A 146 3.29 2.39 12.73
C VAL A 146 2.91 2.88 14.12
N ARG A 147 2.67 4.18 14.26
CA ARG A 147 2.24 4.78 15.52
C ARG A 147 1.16 5.84 15.32
N ASP A 148 0.66 6.39 16.43
CA ASP A 148 -0.35 7.45 16.44
C ASP A 148 -1.63 7.04 15.68
N ILE A 149 -2.04 5.78 15.79
CA ILE A 149 -3.16 5.19 15.04
C ILE A 149 -4.51 5.90 15.28
N GLY A 150 -4.72 6.49 16.45
CA GLY A 150 -5.89 7.34 16.69
C GLY A 150 -5.92 8.57 15.77
N HIS A 151 -4.75 9.13 15.47
CA HIS A 151 -4.61 10.30 14.59
C HIS A 151 -4.90 9.93 13.13
N SER A 152 -4.34 8.84 12.60
CA SER A 152 -4.62 8.40 11.23
C SER A 152 -6.10 8.06 11.02
N ARG A 153 -6.74 7.44 12.02
CA ARG A 153 -8.20 7.19 12.04
C ARG A 153 -9.00 8.48 11.98
N SER A 154 -8.64 9.49 12.78
CA SER A 154 -9.35 10.78 12.77
C SER A 154 -9.26 11.52 11.43
N LEU A 155 -8.21 11.25 10.64
CA LEU A 155 -8.02 11.80 9.30
C LEU A 155 -8.70 10.98 8.20
N ASN A 156 -9.34 9.84 8.54
CA ASN A 156 -9.81 8.84 7.60
C ASN A 156 -8.75 8.49 6.54
N LEU A 157 -7.54 8.16 7.03
CA LEU A 157 -6.42 7.67 6.22
C LEU A 157 -6.15 6.22 6.64
N PRO A 158 -6.58 5.22 5.85
CA PRO A 158 -6.35 3.83 6.19
C PRO A 158 -4.88 3.44 5.95
N ILE A 159 -4.36 2.65 6.90
CA ILE A 159 -2.99 2.15 6.88
C ILE A 159 -3.02 0.65 7.14
N TRP A 160 -2.37 -0.15 6.31
CA TRP A 160 -2.12 -1.58 6.53
C TRP A 160 -0.68 -1.75 7.05
N SER A 161 -0.50 -2.40 8.19
CA SER A 161 0.82 -2.47 8.85
C SER A 161 1.09 -3.78 9.57
N LYS A 162 2.37 -4.15 9.74
CA LYS A 162 2.77 -5.37 10.47
C LYS A 162 2.57 -5.26 11.98
N ASP A 163 2.85 -4.10 12.55
CA ASP A 163 2.68 -3.87 13.98
C ASP A 163 2.40 -2.40 14.33
N VAL A 164 1.96 -2.18 15.56
CA VAL A 164 1.75 -0.85 16.14
C VAL A 164 2.72 -0.69 17.30
N SER A 165 3.50 0.39 17.30
CA SER A 165 4.56 0.62 18.29
C SER A 165 4.69 2.09 18.64
N PRO A 166 4.85 2.48 19.92
CA PRO A 166 5.18 3.86 20.28
C PRO A 166 6.63 4.25 19.95
N VAL A 167 7.50 3.27 19.64
CA VAL A 167 8.93 3.48 19.44
C VAL A 167 9.18 4.28 18.16
N THR A 168 9.67 5.51 18.32
CA THR A 168 9.94 6.41 17.19
C THR A 168 11.02 5.88 16.24
N GLY A 169 10.73 5.90 14.94
CA GLY A 169 11.70 5.69 13.86
C GLY A 169 12.68 6.84 13.67
N LYS A 170 12.32 8.07 14.08
CA LYS A 170 13.09 9.32 13.85
C LYS A 170 14.60 9.21 14.09
N TRP A 171 15.01 8.40 15.06
CA TRP A 171 16.40 8.22 15.48
C TRP A 171 16.96 6.82 15.21
N ARG A 172 16.15 5.94 14.62
CA ARG A 172 16.38 4.50 14.46
C ARG A 172 16.25 4.04 13.00
N VAL A 173 15.66 4.85 12.14
CA VAL A 173 15.38 4.54 10.74
C VAL A 173 16.12 5.54 9.85
N VAL A 174 16.58 5.03 8.71
CA VAL A 174 17.14 5.81 7.61
C VAL A 174 16.32 5.48 6.37
N THR A 175 15.79 6.49 5.69
CA THR A 175 15.26 6.29 4.34
C THR A 175 16.43 6.12 3.39
N GLU A 176 16.50 4.96 2.73
CA GLU A 176 17.57 4.61 1.80
C GLU A 176 17.22 4.99 0.37
N GLU A 177 15.93 4.88 0.00
CA GLU A 177 15.48 5.01 -1.37
C GLU A 177 13.99 5.40 -1.45
N ILE A 178 13.65 6.24 -2.42
CA ILE A 178 12.27 6.63 -2.75
C ILE A 178 12.04 6.34 -4.24
N ASN A 179 10.87 5.85 -4.63
CA ASN A 179 10.56 5.41 -5.99
C ASN A 179 11.59 4.40 -6.53
N GLY A 180 12.06 3.53 -5.65
CA GLY A 180 12.86 2.35 -5.98
C GLY A 180 12.09 1.08 -5.67
N LYS A 181 12.64 -0.07 -6.07
CA LYS A 181 12.03 -1.36 -5.75
C LYS A 181 12.03 -1.59 -4.23
N VAL A 182 10.90 -2.00 -3.68
CA VAL A 182 10.74 -2.36 -2.26
C VAL A 182 10.28 -3.81 -2.12
N THR A 183 10.52 -4.40 -0.96
CA THR A 183 10.01 -5.74 -0.60
C THR A 183 8.99 -5.64 0.52
N ILE A 184 7.76 -6.13 0.26
CA ILE A 184 6.65 -6.16 1.22
C ILE A 184 6.30 -7.62 1.49
N HIS A 185 6.66 -8.12 2.68
CA HIS A 185 6.44 -9.52 3.08
C HIS A 185 6.95 -10.54 2.04
N GLY A 186 8.14 -10.27 1.47
CA GLY A 186 8.74 -11.12 0.42
C GLY A 186 8.28 -10.82 -1.00
N ILE A 187 7.30 -9.93 -1.18
CA ILE A 187 6.77 -9.54 -2.49
C ILE A 187 7.54 -8.31 -3.00
N SER A 188 8.07 -8.42 -4.22
CA SER A 188 8.72 -7.30 -4.89
C SER A 188 7.68 -6.32 -5.42
N VAL A 189 7.73 -5.06 -5.00
CA VAL A 189 6.83 -3.99 -5.45
C VAL A 189 7.64 -2.90 -6.13
N GLN A 190 7.25 -2.54 -7.35
CA GLN A 190 7.82 -1.43 -8.09
C GLN A 190 6.98 -0.17 -7.90
N PRO A 191 7.59 1.03 -7.93
CA PRO A 191 6.81 2.26 -8.05
C PRO A 191 5.98 2.20 -9.33
N GLY A 192 4.68 2.53 -9.26
CA GLY A 192 3.78 2.44 -10.41
C GLY A 192 2.92 1.18 -10.46
N ASP A 193 3.25 0.15 -9.67
CA ASP A 193 2.38 -1.01 -9.51
C ASP A 193 1.04 -0.60 -8.89
N LEU A 194 -0.01 -1.35 -9.20
CA LEU A 194 -1.33 -1.14 -8.61
C LEU A 194 -1.34 -1.76 -7.21
N VAL A 195 -1.72 -0.96 -6.23
CA VAL A 195 -2.01 -1.42 -4.88
C VAL A 195 -3.52 -1.51 -4.73
N ILE A 196 -3.97 -2.69 -4.31
CA ILE A 196 -5.35 -2.98 -3.94
C ILE A 196 -5.33 -3.38 -2.48
N ALA A 197 -6.18 -2.79 -1.65
CA ALA A 197 -6.29 -3.22 -0.26
C ALA A 197 -7.71 -3.06 0.27
N ASP A 198 -8.12 -4.02 1.07
CA ASP A 198 -9.38 -4.05 1.82
C ASP A 198 -9.17 -4.76 3.17
N GLU A 199 -10.24 -5.24 3.80
CA GLU A 199 -10.14 -5.88 5.12
C GLU A 199 -9.50 -7.28 5.10
N THR A 200 -9.47 -7.94 3.95
CA THR A 200 -8.90 -9.30 3.81
C THR A 200 -7.40 -9.25 3.53
N GLY A 201 -6.91 -8.22 2.85
CA GLY A 201 -5.47 -8.06 2.64
C GLY A 201 -5.07 -6.95 1.68
N VAL A 202 -3.85 -7.09 1.16
CA VAL A 202 -3.23 -6.20 0.18
C VAL A 202 -2.76 -7.02 -1.01
N CYS A 203 -3.08 -6.60 -2.22
CA CYS A 203 -2.58 -7.15 -3.47
C CYS A 203 -1.73 -6.12 -4.21
N PHE A 204 -0.61 -6.56 -4.76
CA PHE A 204 0.26 -5.79 -5.64
C PHE A 204 0.18 -6.38 -7.04
N VAL A 205 -0.31 -5.59 -8.00
CA VAL A 205 -0.40 -6.01 -9.41
C VAL A 205 0.68 -5.28 -10.21
N PRO A 206 1.61 -6.00 -10.87
CA PRO A 206 2.60 -5.39 -11.74
C PRO A 206 1.97 -4.49 -12.79
N GLN A 207 2.57 -3.32 -13.02
CA GLN A 207 1.97 -2.28 -13.87
C GLN A 207 1.55 -2.78 -15.27
N ASN A 208 2.32 -3.69 -15.87
CA ASN A 208 2.06 -4.23 -17.20
C ASN A 208 0.89 -5.23 -17.26
N LEU A 209 0.34 -5.64 -16.13
CA LEU A 209 -0.71 -6.66 -16.02
C LEU A 209 -2.05 -6.10 -15.55
N ILE A 210 -2.10 -4.82 -15.18
CA ILE A 210 -3.28 -4.17 -14.59
C ILE A 210 -4.54 -4.35 -15.45
N GLU A 211 -4.45 -4.15 -16.76
CA GLU A 211 -5.61 -4.25 -17.65
C GLU A 211 -6.12 -5.69 -17.80
N ASP A 212 -5.21 -6.67 -17.83
CA ASP A 212 -5.57 -8.08 -17.92
C ASP A 212 -6.24 -8.56 -16.62
N VAL A 213 -5.68 -8.16 -15.46
CA VAL A 213 -6.26 -8.45 -14.14
C VAL A 213 -7.63 -7.79 -14.02
N LEU A 214 -7.78 -6.53 -14.43
CA LEU A 214 -9.07 -5.83 -14.37
C LEU A 214 -10.12 -6.55 -15.22
N LYS A 215 -9.79 -6.89 -16.48
CA LYS A 215 -10.71 -7.56 -17.40
C LYS A 215 -11.16 -8.92 -16.85
N LYS A 216 -10.24 -9.70 -16.28
CA LYS A 216 -10.57 -10.98 -15.63
C LYS A 216 -11.43 -10.77 -14.38
N SER A 217 -11.13 -9.76 -13.58
CA SER A 217 -11.88 -9.44 -12.36
C SER A 217 -13.32 -9.03 -12.66
N GLU A 218 -13.52 -8.19 -13.68
CA GLU A 218 -14.86 -7.82 -14.13
C GLU A 218 -15.62 -9.02 -14.71
N ALA A 219 -14.94 -9.93 -15.40
CA ALA A 219 -15.57 -11.16 -15.90
C ALA A 219 -16.08 -12.03 -14.74
N ILE A 220 -15.28 -12.23 -13.69
CA ILE A 220 -15.68 -12.96 -12.48
C ILE A 220 -16.84 -12.23 -11.79
N HIS A 221 -16.70 -10.93 -11.54
CA HIS A 221 -17.73 -10.12 -10.88
C HIS A 221 -19.09 -10.19 -11.60
N ASN A 222 -19.08 -10.15 -12.94
CA ASN A 222 -20.31 -10.27 -13.73
C ASN A 222 -20.88 -11.69 -13.74
N LEU A 223 -20.01 -12.72 -13.71
CA LEU A 223 -20.40 -14.13 -13.68
C LEU A 223 -21.01 -14.51 -12.33
N GLU A 224 -20.42 -14.01 -11.25
CA GLU A 224 -20.85 -14.19 -9.88
C GLU A 224 -22.04 -13.30 -9.52
N GLY A 225 -22.34 -12.32 -10.39
CA GLY A 225 -23.54 -11.49 -10.33
C GLY A 225 -24.80 -12.33 -10.19
N GLY A 226 -25.41 -12.28 -9.01
CA GLY A 226 -26.64 -13.00 -8.69
C GLY A 226 -26.45 -14.43 -8.16
N TRP A 227 -25.22 -14.91 -7.90
CA TRP A 227 -25.02 -16.21 -7.22
C TRP A 227 -25.68 -16.22 -5.86
N VAL A 228 -25.37 -15.23 -5.03
CA VAL A 228 -25.97 -15.07 -3.69
C VAL A 228 -27.49 -14.99 -3.79
N GLU A 229 -28.03 -14.21 -4.72
CA GLU A 229 -29.48 -14.11 -4.92
C GLU A 229 -30.11 -15.45 -5.34
N ASN A 230 -29.44 -16.25 -6.19
CA ASN A 230 -29.93 -17.57 -6.58
C ASN A 230 -29.86 -18.57 -5.41
N LEU A 231 -28.80 -18.50 -4.59
CA LEU A 231 -28.67 -19.31 -3.38
C LEU A 231 -29.74 -18.95 -2.35
N ASP A 232 -30.01 -17.67 -2.14
CA ASP A 232 -31.08 -17.18 -1.27
C ASP A 232 -32.47 -17.63 -1.75
N LYS A 233 -32.64 -17.81 -3.06
CA LYS A 233 -33.85 -18.40 -3.67
C LYS A 233 -33.89 -19.94 -3.60
N GLY A 234 -32.90 -20.57 -2.98
CA GLY A 234 -32.85 -22.01 -2.75
C GLY A 234 -32.36 -22.85 -3.94
N LEU A 235 -31.74 -22.24 -4.95
CA LEU A 235 -31.10 -23.01 -6.04
C LEU A 235 -29.85 -23.72 -5.52
N SER A 236 -29.65 -24.97 -5.97
CA SER A 236 -28.44 -25.70 -5.68
C SER A 236 -27.25 -25.17 -6.49
N ILE A 237 -26.02 -25.35 -6.00
CA ILE A 237 -24.80 -24.98 -6.74
C ILE A 237 -24.76 -25.64 -8.13
N PRO A 238 -25.05 -26.94 -8.31
CA PRO A 238 -25.12 -27.56 -9.64
C PRO A 238 -26.10 -26.85 -10.60
N ASP A 239 -27.26 -26.40 -10.12
CA ASP A 239 -28.25 -25.71 -10.96
C ASP A 239 -27.78 -24.30 -11.38
N ILE A 240 -27.11 -23.59 -10.47
CA ILE A 240 -26.50 -22.28 -10.75
C ILE A 240 -25.40 -22.44 -11.80
N VAL A 241 -24.48 -23.39 -11.59
CA VAL A 241 -23.40 -23.70 -12.52
C VAL A 241 -23.97 -24.09 -13.90
N LYS A 242 -24.99 -24.93 -13.95
CA LYS A 242 -25.65 -25.30 -15.21
C LYS A 242 -26.24 -24.08 -15.93
N LYS A 243 -26.93 -23.18 -15.24
CA LYS A 243 -27.47 -21.95 -15.86
C LYS A 243 -26.39 -21.04 -16.47
N ILE A 244 -25.21 -21.04 -15.87
CA ILE A 244 -24.12 -20.13 -16.22
C ILE A 244 -23.24 -20.70 -17.34
N TYR A 245 -22.79 -21.94 -17.20
CA TYR A 245 -21.82 -22.55 -18.11
C TYR A 245 -22.44 -23.29 -19.31
N THR A 246 -23.75 -23.56 -19.29
CA THR A 246 -24.45 -24.25 -20.41
C THR A 246 -25.04 -23.27 -21.43
N LYS A 247 -24.83 -21.95 -21.28
CA LYS A 247 -25.22 -20.91 -22.28
C LYS A 247 -24.19 -20.75 -23.41
N LYS A 248 -23.54 -21.83 -23.84
CA LYS A 248 -22.69 -21.86 -25.05
C LYS A 248 -23.41 -22.56 -26.19
#